data_AF-A0A132GLW9-F1
#
_entry.id   AF-A0A132GLW9-F1
#
_cell.length_a   1.000
_cell.length_b   1.000
_cell.length_c   1.000
_cell.angle_alpha   90.00
_cell.angle_beta   90.00
_cell.angle_gamma   90.00
#
_symmetry.space_group_name_H-M   'P 1'
#
loop_
_entity.id
_entity.type
_entity.pdbx_description
1 polymer ?
#
loop_
_entity_poly.entity_id
_entity_poly.type
_entity_poly.pdbx_seq_one_letter_code
_entity_poly.pdbx_strand_id
1 'polypeptide(L)'
;MAENRLGSLAKQTAIYGLSSIIGRFLNYLLVPLYTYKIAAESGGYGIVTNLYAYTALLLVLLTFGMETTFFRFSNKEGVNPDKAFSTSGLAVGLVSL
;
A
#
# COMPACT_ATOMS: atom_id res chain seq x y z
N MET A 1 20.65 -7.59 30.66
CA MET A 1 20.64 -7.51 29.17
C MET A 1 19.38 -6.78 28.63
N ALA A 2 18.95 -5.67 29.26
CA ALA A 2 17.65 -5.02 28.98
C ALA A 2 17.74 -3.54 28.56
N GLU A 3 18.93 -2.92 28.59
CA GLU A 3 19.06 -1.45 28.53
C GLU A 3 18.93 -0.87 27.10
N ASN A 4 19.05 -1.69 26.04
CA ASN A 4 19.07 -1.20 24.65
C ASN A 4 17.80 -1.53 23.83
N ARG A 5 16.79 -2.20 24.41
CA ARG A 5 15.58 -2.61 23.67
C ARG A 5 14.64 -1.47 23.36
N LEU A 6 14.50 -0.51 24.28
CA LEU A 6 13.64 0.67 24.08
C LEU A 6 14.22 1.60 23.01
N GLY A 7 15.53 1.82 23.01
CA GLY A 7 16.23 2.60 21.99
C GLY A 7 16.15 1.97 20.60
N SER A 8 16.34 0.64 20.50
CA SER A 8 16.17 -0.06 19.22
C SER A 8 14.73 -0.02 18.71
N LEU A 9 13.75 -0.15 19.61
CA LEU A 9 12.34 -0.08 19.24
C LEU A 9 11.96 1.33 18.79
N ALA A 10 12.37 2.37 19.51
CA ALA A 10 12.15 3.76 19.11
C ALA A 10 12.78 4.07 17.75
N LYS A 11 13.99 3.56 17.47
CA LYS A 11 14.64 3.70 16.17
C LYS A 11 13.88 2.99 15.05
N GLN A 12 13.38 1.78 15.29
CA GLN A 12 12.53 1.06 14.34
C GLN A 12 11.22 1.81 14.10
N THR A 13 10.53 2.22 15.16
CA THR A 13 9.29 3.02 15.07
C THR A 13 9.53 4.34 14.34
N ALA A 14 10.64 5.02 14.59
CA ALA A 14 11.00 6.22 13.86
C ALA A 14 11.21 5.91 12.38
N ILE A 15 12.04 4.93 12.01
CA ILE A 15 12.34 4.64 10.60
C ILE A 15 11.08 4.16 9.85
N TYR A 16 10.33 3.22 10.42
CA TYR A 16 9.13 2.66 9.78
C TYR A 16 7.93 3.61 9.85
N GLY A 17 7.75 4.33 10.96
CA GLY A 17 6.64 5.27 11.17
C GLY A 17 6.84 6.59 10.45
N LEU A 18 8.05 7.17 10.47
CA LEU A 18 8.35 8.43 9.80
C LEU A 18 8.19 8.30 8.28
N SER A 19 8.58 7.17 7.70
CA SER A 19 8.37 6.89 6.27
C SER A 19 6.89 6.94 5.88
N SER A 20 6.01 6.37 6.73
CA SER A 20 4.56 6.41 6.54
C SER A 20 3.99 7.83 6.71
N ILE A 21 4.45 8.57 7.72
CA ILE A 21 4.01 9.95 8.00
C ILE A 21 4.41 10.87 6.86
N ILE A 22 5.67 10.81 6.38
CA ILE A 22 6.15 11.65 5.29
C ILE A 22 5.32 11.38 4.02
N GLY A 23 5.08 10.12 3.66
CA GLY A 23 4.27 9.79 2.48
C GLY A 23 2.85 10.37 2.56
N ARG A 24 2.19 10.23 3.71
CA ARG A 24 0.85 10.81 3.94
C ARG A 24 0.86 12.33 3.96
N PHE A 25 1.88 12.93 4.55
CA PHE A 25 2.05 14.38 4.62
C PHE A 25 2.27 14.99 3.22
N LEU A 26 3.11 14.36 2.40
CA LEU A 26 3.30 14.76 1.00
C LEU A 26 1.99 14.64 0.20
N ASN A 27 1.25 13.54 0.37
CA ASN A 27 -0.05 13.38 -0.29
C ASN A 27 -1.06 14.46 0.15
N TYR A 28 -1.09 14.81 1.44
CA TYR A 28 -1.90 15.90 1.97
C TYR A 28 -1.54 17.27 1.37
N LEU A 29 -0.24 17.56 1.17
CA LEU A 29 0.21 18.79 0.52
C LEU A 29 -0.21 18.89 -0.95
N LEU A 30 -0.51 17.78 -1.62
CA LEU A 30 -1.04 17.80 -2.97
C LEU A 30 -2.50 18.27 -3.02
N VAL A 31 -3.26 18.17 -1.92
CA VAL A 31 -4.65 18.62 -1.86
C VAL A 31 -4.80 20.10 -2.21
N PRO A 32 -4.12 21.06 -1.54
CA PRO A 32 -4.18 22.47 -1.94
C PRO A 32 -3.67 22.67 -3.38
N LEU A 33 -2.64 21.96 -3.82
CA LEU A 33 -2.18 22.06 -5.20
C LEU A 33 -3.28 21.67 -6.20
N TYR A 34 -3.97 20.55 -5.98
CA TYR A 34 -5.07 20.09 -6.81
C TYR A 34 -6.29 21.01 -6.74
N THR A 35 -6.65 21.49 -5.55
CA THR A 35 -7.84 22.35 -5.40
C THR A 35 -7.61 23.78 -5.93
N TYR A 36 -6.40 24.34 -5.80
CA TYR A 36 -6.06 25.67 -6.32
C TYR A 36 -5.72 25.68 -7.82
N LYS A 37 -5.00 24.67 -8.36
CA LYS A 37 -4.57 24.65 -9.77
C LYS A 37 -5.54 23.93 -10.72
N ILE A 38 -6.25 22.90 -10.27
CA ILE A 38 -7.19 22.11 -11.11
C ILE A 38 -8.62 22.67 -11.01
N ALA A 39 -8.79 23.78 -10.29
CA ALA A 39 -10.00 24.56 -10.16
C ALA A 39 -11.17 23.78 -9.56
N ALA A 40 -11.44 24.07 -8.29
CA ALA A 40 -12.75 23.86 -7.66
C ALA A 40 -13.93 24.39 -8.52
N GLU A 41 -13.68 25.29 -9.48
CA GLU A 41 -14.68 25.85 -10.42
C GLU A 41 -15.14 24.88 -11.53
N SER A 42 -14.40 23.80 -11.82
CA SER A 42 -14.70 22.89 -12.95
C SER A 42 -15.26 21.51 -12.54
N GLY A 43 -15.25 21.18 -11.25
CA GLY A 43 -15.60 19.84 -10.75
C GLY A 43 -14.52 18.76 -10.95
N GLY A 44 -13.33 19.12 -11.46
CA GLY A 44 -12.25 18.16 -11.78
C GLY A 44 -11.74 17.31 -10.61
N TYR A 45 -11.80 17.82 -9.37
CA TYR A 45 -11.43 17.05 -8.17
C TYR A 45 -12.38 15.85 -7.93
N GLY A 46 -13.63 15.94 -8.38
CA GLY A 46 -14.60 14.85 -8.33
C GLY A 46 -14.24 13.68 -9.27
N ILE A 47 -13.55 13.96 -10.37
CA ILE A 47 -13.07 12.92 -11.31
C ILE A 47 -11.97 12.08 -10.63
N VAL A 48 -11.02 12.75 -9.97
CA VAL A 48 -9.93 12.07 -9.23
C VAL A 48 -10.50 11.20 -8.11
N THR A 49 -11.52 11.70 -7.40
CA THR A 49 -12.20 10.94 -6.35
C THR A 49 -12.90 9.70 -6.90
N ASN A 50 -13.62 9.82 -8.02
CA ASN A 50 -14.26 8.67 -8.69
C ASN A 50 -13.22 7.67 -9.21
N LEU A 51 -12.10 8.15 -9.77
CA LEU A 51 -11.02 7.28 -10.23
C LEU A 51 -10.45 6.46 -9.06
N TYR A 52 -10.18 7.08 -7.91
CA TYR A 52 -9.73 6.36 -6.72
C TYR A 52 -10.77 5.34 -6.22
N ALA A 53 -12.07 5.66 -6.28
CA ALA A 53 -13.13 4.72 -5.92
C ALA A 53 -13.14 3.48 -6.83
N TYR A 54 -13.06 3.68 -8.15
CA TYR A 54 -12.94 2.57 -9.10
C TYR A 54 -11.65 1.78 -8.91
N THR A 55 -10.50 2.45 -8.72
CA THR A 55 -9.23 1.77 -8.47
C THR A 55 -9.28 0.93 -7.20
N ALA A 56 -9.88 1.42 -6.11
CA ALA A 56 -10.03 0.66 -4.88
C ALA A 56 -10.85 -0.63 -5.10
N LEU A 57 -11.96 -0.53 -5.83
CA LEU A 57 -12.80 -1.69 -6.16
C LEU A 57 -12.06 -2.67 -7.09
N LEU A 58 -11.38 -2.16 -8.12
CA LEU A 58 -10.59 -2.98 -9.04
C LEU A 58 -9.45 -3.70 -8.32
N LEU A 59 -8.75 -3.04 -7.39
CA LEU A 59 -7.68 -3.68 -6.61
C LEU A 59 -8.21 -4.85 -5.79
N VAL A 60 -9.39 -4.72 -5.17
CA VAL A 60 -9.99 -5.84 -4.42
C VAL A 60 -10.28 -7.03 -5.35
N LEU A 61 -10.80 -6.79 -6.55
CA LEU A 61 -11.10 -7.85 -7.52
C LEU A 61 -9.84 -8.46 -8.14
N LEU A 62 -8.92 -7.62 -8.62
CA LEU A 62 -7.71 -8.05 -9.33
C LEU A 62 -6.69 -8.74 -8.42
N THR A 63 -6.58 -8.30 -7.17
CA THR A 63 -5.69 -8.96 -6.21
C THR A 63 -6.35 -10.13 -5.52
N PHE A 64 -7.69 -10.19 -5.47
CA PHE A 64 -8.51 -11.24 -4.86
C PHE A 64 -8.02 -11.74 -3.49
N GLY A 65 -7.39 -10.85 -2.70
CA GLY A 65 -6.84 -11.18 -1.37
C GLY A 65 -5.54 -11.98 -1.38
N MET A 66 -4.80 -12.01 -2.49
CA MET A 66 -3.55 -12.76 -2.62
C MET A 66 -2.43 -12.27 -1.72
N GLU A 67 -2.39 -10.99 -1.37
CA GLU A 67 -1.37 -10.45 -0.47
C GLU A 67 -1.44 -11.12 0.91
N THR A 68 -2.61 -11.08 1.55
CA THR A 68 -2.84 -11.75 2.84
C THR A 68 -2.68 -13.27 2.74
N THR A 69 -3.15 -13.87 1.65
CA THR A 69 -3.04 -15.32 1.42
C THR A 69 -1.60 -15.76 1.27
N PHE A 70 -0.79 -15.00 0.52
CA PHE A 70 0.63 -15.23 0.34
C PHE A 70 1.34 -15.24 1.69
N PHE A 71 1.18 -14.19 2.50
CA PHE A 71 1.84 -14.12 3.81
C PHE A 71 1.42 -15.25 4.74
N ARG A 72 0.15 -15.66 4.71
CA ARG A 72 -0.33 -16.77 5.54
C ARG A 72 0.18 -18.13 5.05
N PHE A 73 0.31 -18.31 3.73
CA PHE A 73 0.73 -19.58 3.12
C PHE A 73 2.26 -19.75 3.15
N SER A 74 3.03 -18.71 2.85
CA SER A 74 4.49 -18.76 2.78
C SER A 74 5.16 -19.03 4.13
N ASN A 75 4.48 -18.74 5.24
CA ASN A 75 4.95 -19.02 6.59
C ASN A 75 4.61 -20.43 7.12
N LYS A 76 3.98 -21.30 6.32
CA LYS A 76 3.72 -22.69 6.72
C LYS A 76 4.99 -23.55 6.59
N GLU A 77 5.17 -24.48 7.53
CA GLU A 77 6.28 -25.44 7.47
C GLU A 77 6.24 -26.27 6.17
N GLY A 78 7.42 -26.46 5.57
CA GLY A 78 7.56 -27.20 4.31
C GLY A 78 7.18 -26.43 3.03
N VAL A 79 6.78 -25.16 3.14
CA VAL A 79 6.51 -24.30 1.97
C VAL A 79 7.79 -23.59 1.55
N ASN A 80 8.09 -23.63 0.25
CA ASN A 80 9.14 -22.79 -0.33
C ASN A 80 8.57 -21.38 -0.62
N PRO A 81 9.08 -20.32 0.04
CA PRO A 81 8.54 -18.96 -0.08
C PRO A 81 8.76 -18.34 -1.46
N ASP A 82 9.88 -18.65 -2.14
CA ASP A 82 10.19 -18.12 -3.48
C ASP A 82 9.21 -18.67 -4.53
N LYS A 83 8.87 -19.96 -4.40
CA LYS A 83 7.85 -20.59 -5.24
C LYS A 83 6.47 -20.00 -4.95
N ALA A 84 6.11 -19.81 -3.68
CA ALA A 84 4.86 -19.18 -3.30
C ALA A 84 4.73 -17.76 -3.88
N PHE A 85 5.80 -16.96 -3.82
CA PHE A 85 5.85 -15.60 -4.35
C PHE A 85 5.66 -15.58 -5.86
N SER A 86 6.40 -16.44 -6.57
CA SER A 86 6.33 -16.54 -8.04
C SER A 86 4.94 -16.97 -8.50
N THR A 87 4.33 -17.95 -7.84
CA THR A 87 2.97 -18.41 -8.15
C THR A 87 1.92 -17.35 -7.83
N SER A 88 2.00 -16.67 -6.69
CA SER A 88 1.06 -15.60 -6.35
C SER A 88 1.18 -14.41 -7.30
N GLY A 89 2.41 -14.01 -7.63
CA GLY A 89 2.68 -12.91 -8.55
C GLY A 89 2.20 -13.22 -9.96
N LEU A 90 2.45 -14.44 -10.45
CA LEU A 90 1.94 -14.90 -11.75
C LEU A 90 0.41 -14.93 -11.78
N ALA A 91 -0.23 -15.43 -10.73
CA ALA A 91 -1.69 -15.49 -10.66
C ALA A 91 -2.33 -14.09 -10.74
N VAL A 92 -1.81 -13.12 -9.98
CA VAL A 92 -2.28 -11.72 -10.04
C VAL A 92 -1.95 -11.08 -11.38
N GLY A 93 -0.73 -11.31 -11.89
CA GLY A 93 -0.26 -10.74 -13.16
C GLY A 93 -1.08 -11.23 -14.37
N LEU A 94 -1.45 -12.50 -14.40
CA LEU A 94 -2.29 -13.08 -15.46
C LEU A 94 -3.73 -12.56 -15.42
N VAL A 95 -4.28 -12.29 -14.22
CA VAL A 95 -5.63 -11.75 -14.06
C VAL A 95 -5.69 -10.26 -14.40
N SER A 96 -4.56 -9.55 -14.24
CA SER A 96 -4.48 -8.09 -14.43
C SER A 96 -4.11 -7.66 -15.85
N LEU A 97 -3.71 -8.59 -16.74
CA LEU A 97 -3.35 -8.35 -18.14
C LEU A 97 -4.55 -8.61 -19.07
#